data_AF-A0A967BLY6-F1
#
_entry.id   AF-A0A967BLY6-F1
#
_cell.length_a   1.000
_cell.length_b   1.000
_cell.length_c   1.000
_cell.angle_alpha   90.00
_cell.angle_beta   90.00
_cell.angle_gamma   90.00
#
_symmetry.space_group_name_H-M   'P 1'
#
loop_
_entity.id
_entity.type
_entity.pdbx_description
1 polymer ?
#
loop_
_entity_poly.entity_id
_entity_poly.type
_entity_poly.pdbx_seq_one_letter_code
_entity_poly.pdbx_strand_id
1 'polypeptide(L)' 'MIKINLPVSETEIRKLKVGDEVSLNGIMLTGRDTAHSWMFKDKPDEVRDLLKDT' A
#
# COMPACT_ATOMS: atom_id res chain seq x y z
N MET A 1 12.98 15.36 -0.27
CA MET A 1 11.72 14.61 -0.29
C MET A 1 11.69 13.68 -1.50
N ILE A 2 11.68 12.37 -1.28
CA ILE A 2 11.63 11.32 -2.32
C ILE A 2 10.16 11.10 -2.72
N LYS A 3 9.82 11.23 -4.01
CA LYS A 3 8.45 10.97 -4.47
C LYS A 3 8.26 9.48 -4.75
N ILE A 4 7.23 8.88 -4.15
CA ILE A 4 6.81 7.49 -4.36
C ILE A 4 5.46 7.52 -5.06
N ASN A 5 5.40 6.97 -6.27
CA ASN A 5 4.15 6.81 -7.00
C ASN A 5 3.58 5.41 -6.74
N LEU A 6 2.32 5.31 -6.36
CA LEU A 6 1.63 4.04 -6.11
C LEU A 6 0.89 3.59 -7.37
N PRO A 7 0.87 2.28 -7.70
CA PRO A 7 1.56 1.19 -7.01
C PRO A 7 3.08 1.26 -7.20
N VAL A 8 3.84 0.88 -6.17
CA VAL A 8 5.31 0.95 -6.12
C VAL A 8 5.90 -0.45 -6.02
N SER A 9 7.03 -0.68 -6.69
CA SER A 9 7.70 -1.99 -6.67
C SER A 9 8.47 -2.23 -5.37
N GLU A 10 8.62 -3.50 -4.98
CA GLU A 10 9.44 -3.89 -3.83
C GLU A 10 10.90 -3.42 -3.99
N THR A 11 11.45 -3.51 -5.21
CA THR A 11 12.82 -3.06 -5.50
C THR A 11 13.01 -1.57 -5.28
N GLU A 12 12.00 -0.74 -5.55
CA GLU A 12 12.08 0.70 -5.27
C GLU A 12 11.94 1.00 -3.78
N ILE A 13 11.03 0.33 -3.08
CA ILE A 13 10.87 0.48 -1.63
C ILE A 13 12.16 0.10 -0.88
N ARG A 14 12.84 -0.98 -1.30
CA ARG A 14 14.08 -1.44 -0.66
C ARG A 14 15.27 -0.48 -0.81
N LYS A 15 15.18 0.57 -1.65
CA LYS A 15 16.21 1.61 -1.76
C LYS A 15 16.12 2.66 -0.66
N LEU A 16 14.99 2.76 0.03
CA LEU A 16 14.75 3.75 1.08
C LEU A 16 15.55 3.43 2.34
N LYS A 17 15.91 4.48 3.07
CA LYS A 17 16.60 4.40 4.36
C LYS A 17 15.75 5.03 5.45
N VAL A 18 15.99 4.60 6.69
CA VAL A 18 15.33 5.19 7.87
C VAL A 18 15.71 6.67 7.94
N GLY A 19 14.69 7.53 8.08
CA GLY A 19 14.84 8.98 8.10
C GLY A 19 14.64 9.67 6.76
N ASP A 20 14.47 8.92 5.67
CA ASP A 20 14.12 9.51 4.37
C ASP A 20 12.73 10.16 4.42
N GLU A 21 12.66 11.43 4.05
CA GLU A 21 11.40 12.14 3.88
C GLU A 21 10.79 11.78 2.52
N VAL A 22 9.55 11.30 2.51
CA VAL A 22 8.86 10.81 1.31
C VAL A 22 7.55 11.54 1.04
N SER A 23 7.18 11.66 -0.23
CA SER A 23 5.88 12.11 -0.71
C SER A 23 5.17 10.95 -1.41
N LEU A 24 4.02 10.53 -0.87
CA LEU A 24 3.20 9.48 -1.47
C LEU A 24 2.22 10.08 -2.47
N ASN A 25 2.18 9.53 -3.68
CA ASN A 25 1.31 9.98 -4.76
C ASN A 25 0.60 8.79 -5.42
N GLY A 26 -0.72 8.74 -5.32
CA GLY A 26 -1.53 7.67 -5.92
C GLY A 26 -2.68 7.25 -5.02
N ILE A 27 -3.27 6.10 -5.33
CA ILE A 27 -4.38 5.52 -4.57
C ILE A 27 -3.82 4.79 -3.34
N MET A 28 -4.44 5.03 -2.18
CA MET A 28 -4.10 4.35 -0.93
C MET A 28 -5.38 3.84 -0.27
N LEU A 29 -5.35 2.60 0.20
CA LEU A 29 -6.38 2.03 1.04
C LEU A 29 -6.01 2.24 2.52
N THR A 30 -6.91 2.85 3.30
CA THR A 30 -6.71 3.04 4.74
C THR A 30 -7.45 1.96 5.52
N GLY A 31 -6.77 1.32 6.47
CA GLY A 31 -7.37 0.28 7.31
C GLY A 31 -6.64 0.13 8.64
N ARG A 32 -7.37 -0.39 9.64
CA ARG A 32 -6.83 -0.82 10.95
C ARG A 32 -7.27 -2.27 11.21
N ASP A 33 -7.39 -2.66 12.48
CA ASP A 33 -7.59 -4.05 12.89
C ASP A 33 -8.85 -4.72 12.29
N THR A 34 -9.99 -4.00 12.30
CA THR A 34 -11.24 -4.51 11.72
C THR A 34 -11.12 -4.67 10.20
N ALA A 35 -10.51 -3.70 9.52
CA ALA A 35 -10.31 -3.74 8.08
C ALA A 35 -9.37 -4.88 7.69
N HIS A 36 -8.25 -5.09 8.42
CA HIS A 36 -7.35 -6.23 8.19
C HIS A 36 -8.09 -7.56 8.37
N SER A 37 -8.87 -7.70 9.44
CA SER A 37 -9.65 -8.92 9.71
C SER A 37 -10.67 -9.20 8.62
N TRP A 38 -11.38 -8.17 8.17
CA TRP A 38 -12.38 -8.24 7.10
C TRP A 38 -11.73 -8.61 5.76
N MET A 39 -10.65 -7.94 5.36
CA MET A 39 -9.94 -8.23 4.10
C MET A 39 -9.41 -9.67 4.04
N PHE A 40 -8.90 -10.21 5.15
CA PHE A 40 -8.39 -11.56 5.20
C PHE A 40 -9.50 -12.63 5.17
N LYS A 41 -10.57 -12.42 5.94
CA LYS A 41 -11.66 -13.40 6.10
C LYS A 41 -12.61 -13.41 4.92
N ASP A 42 -13.11 -12.23 4.55
CA ASP A 42 -14.27 -12.11 3.67
C ASP A 42 -13.85 -11.88 2.22
N LYS A 43 -12.57 -11.52 1.98
CA LYS A 43 -11.97 -11.28 0.66
C LYS A 43 -12.89 -10.47 -0.28
N PRO A 44 -13.37 -9.31 0.18
CA PRO A 44 -14.36 -8.49 -0.52
C PRO A 44 -13.88 -8.06 -1.92
N ASP A 45 -14.72 -8.27 -2.93
CA ASP A 45 -14.41 -7.93 -4.34
C ASP A 45 -14.13 -6.43 -4.53
N GLU A 46 -14.74 -5.57 -3.71
CA GLU A 46 -14.63 -4.11 -3.76
C GLU A 46 -13.20 -3.58 -3.65
N VAL A 47 -12.36 -4.25 -2.85
CA VAL A 47 -10.93 -3.89 -2.69
C VAL A 47 -10.00 -4.90 -3.35
N ARG A 48 -10.52 -6.06 -3.77
CA ARG A 48 -9.72 -7.14 -4.38
C ARG A 48 -9.01 -6.69 -5.64
N ASP A 49 -9.67 -5.86 -6.46
CA ASP A 49 -9.08 -5.31 -7.67
C ASP A 49 -7.98 -4.28 -7.41
N LEU A 50 -8.05 -3.56 -6.28
CA LEU A 50 -7.05 -2.57 -5.85
C LEU A 50 -5.82 -3.21 -5.19
N LEU A 51 -5.96 -4.45 -4.72
CA LEU A 51 -4.92 -5.25 -4.07
C LEU A 51 -4.29 -6.28 -5.02
N LYS A 52 -4.61 -6.23 -6.32
CA LYS A 52 -3.91 -7.05 -7.31
C LYS A 52 -2.42 -6.66 -7.28
N ASP A 53 -1.56 -7.66 -7.13
CA ASP A 53 -0.10 -7.53 -7.13
C ASP A 53 0.55 -6.97 -5.84
N THR A 54 -0.16 -6.99 -4.70
CA THR A 54 0.38 -6.68 -3.35
C THR A 54 0.60 -7.90 -2.47
#